data_AF-A0A7V2SKU8-F1
#
_entry.id   AF-A0A7V2SKU8-F1
#
_cell.length_a   1.000
_cell.length_b   1.000
_cell.length_c   1.000
_cell.angle_alpha   90.00
_cell.angle_beta   90.00
_cell.angle_gamma   90.00
#
_symmetry.space_group_name_H-M   'P 1'
#
loop_
_entity.id
_entity.type
_entity.pdbx_description
1 polymer ?
#
loop_
_entity_poly.entity_id
_entity_poly.type
_entity_poly.pdbx_seq_one_letter_code
_entity_poly.pdbx_strand_id
1 'polypeptide(L)'
;RQADIVVSTGGVSVGDFDFVKDVVGALEGAELLFKGVRIKPGQHLMVARRGDQFIVALPGFAYSSTVTTLLYVVPLIAKLQNRSLPIEKVRAVLDEPFVKRAKKAEFTACNLRLVDGLYRVDFQGKKVGTSAILTNMLGPVGLLYTSEEEGSKDAGEEVEVLKIL
;
A
#
# COMPACT_ATOMS: atom_id res chain seq x y z
N ARG A 1 -24.04 15.68 -5.29
CA ARG A 1 -23.00 14.64 -5.56
C ARG A 1 -21.89 15.32 -6.38
N GLN A 2 -20.63 15.28 -5.95
CA GLN A 2 -19.51 15.89 -6.68
C GLN A 2 -18.37 14.91 -7.04
N ALA A 3 -18.39 13.66 -6.55
CA ALA A 3 -17.32 12.69 -6.80
C ALA A 3 -17.81 11.23 -6.82
N ASP A 4 -17.20 10.38 -7.65
CA ASP A 4 -17.42 8.92 -7.70
C ASP A 4 -16.63 8.17 -6.62
N ILE A 5 -15.50 8.72 -6.17
CA ILE A 5 -14.69 8.19 -5.08
C ILE A 5 -14.42 9.32 -4.09
N VAL A 6 -14.77 9.11 -2.82
CA VAL A 6 -14.39 9.97 -1.71
C VAL A 6 -13.26 9.29 -0.96
N VAL A 7 -12.10 9.96 -0.89
CA VAL A 7 -10.94 9.46 -0.15
C VAL A 7 -10.72 10.32 1.08
N SER A 8 -10.57 9.69 2.24
CA SER A 8 -10.10 10.32 3.47
C SER A 8 -8.81 9.68 3.96
N THR A 9 -8.04 10.38 4.79
CA THR A 9 -6.84 9.87 5.46
C THR A 9 -6.96 10.07 6.96
N GLY A 10 -6.64 9.04 7.74
CA GLY A 10 -6.81 9.05 9.21
C GLY A 10 -8.22 8.61 9.66
N GLY A 11 -8.39 8.38 10.96
CA GLY A 11 -9.68 8.01 11.56
C GLY A 11 -10.21 6.60 11.25
N VAL A 12 -9.32 5.67 10.85
CA VAL A 12 -9.67 4.27 10.50
C VAL A 12 -8.92 3.20 11.30
N SER A 13 -8.25 3.58 12.37
CA SER A 13 -7.33 2.72 13.10
C SER A 13 -8.04 1.90 14.22
N VAL A 14 -7.50 1.96 15.44
CA VAL A 14 -8.02 1.36 16.68
C VAL A 14 -8.16 2.40 17.80
N GLY A 15 -8.33 3.68 17.46
CA GLY A 15 -8.41 4.77 18.43
C GLY A 15 -9.85 5.09 18.80
N ASP A 16 -10.05 5.65 20.00
CA ASP A 16 -11.37 6.07 20.54
C ASP A 16 -12.09 7.14 19.68
N PHE A 17 -11.43 7.63 18.62
CA PHE A 17 -11.92 8.66 17.69
C PHE A 17 -12.07 8.14 16.24
N ASP A 18 -12.20 6.82 16.02
CA ASP A 18 -12.45 6.24 14.70
C ASP A 18 -13.92 6.37 14.24
N PHE A 19 -14.38 7.61 14.12
CA PHE A 19 -15.75 7.94 13.73
C PHE A 19 -16.08 7.58 12.28
N VAL A 20 -15.11 7.24 11.44
CA VAL A 20 -15.36 7.01 10.01
C VAL A 20 -16.29 5.82 9.81
N LYS A 21 -16.21 4.78 10.65
CA LYS A 21 -17.16 3.66 10.63
C LYS A 21 -18.57 4.12 10.99
N ASP A 22 -18.70 4.91 12.05
CA ASP A 22 -19.99 5.37 12.55
C ASP A 22 -20.66 6.34 11.56
N VAL A 23 -19.87 7.24 10.98
CA VAL A 23 -20.31 8.15 9.92
C VAL A 23 -20.78 7.35 8.70
N VAL A 24 -20.00 6.37 8.24
CA VAL A 24 -20.41 5.52 7.11
C VAL A 24 -21.67 4.72 7.46
N GLY A 25 -21.78 4.17 8.66
CA GLY A 25 -22.96 3.45 9.11
C GLY A 25 -24.22 4.33 9.22
N ALA A 26 -24.04 5.63 9.48
CA ALA A 26 -25.13 6.60 9.52
C ALA A 26 -25.56 7.12 8.13
N LEU A 27 -24.75 6.89 7.09
CA LEU A 27 -25.12 7.28 5.72
C LEU A 27 -26.15 6.29 5.16
N GLU A 28 -27.35 6.78 4.92
CA GLU A 28 -28.40 5.98 4.28
C GLU A 28 -27.94 5.40 2.93
N GLY A 29 -28.11 4.09 2.78
CA GLY A 29 -27.72 3.32 1.60
C GLY A 29 -26.21 3.06 1.47
N ALA A 30 -25.42 3.33 2.51
CA ALA A 30 -24.01 2.95 2.55
C ALA A 30 -23.82 1.53 3.08
N GLU A 31 -22.99 0.76 2.40
CA GLU A 31 -22.60 -0.61 2.74
C GLU A 31 -21.10 -0.65 3.01
N LEU A 32 -20.70 -1.22 4.14
CA LEU A 32 -19.30 -1.50 4.44
C LEU A 32 -18.85 -2.75 3.67
N LEU A 33 -17.90 -2.59 2.74
CA LEU A 33 -17.38 -3.72 1.96
C LEU A 33 -16.31 -4.48 2.75
N PHE A 34 -15.34 -3.76 3.33
CA PHE A 34 -14.38 -4.35 4.26
C PHE A 34 -13.74 -3.29 5.16
N LYS A 35 -13.30 -3.74 6.34
CA LYS A 35 -12.46 -2.98 7.27
C LYS A 35 -11.25 -3.83 7.64
N GLY A 36 -10.07 -3.29 7.37
CA GLY A 36 -8.80 -3.93 7.62
C GLY A 36 -8.37 -4.86 6.50
N VAL A 37 -7.05 -4.94 6.29
CA VAL A 37 -6.42 -5.80 5.28
C VAL A 37 -5.15 -6.44 5.85
N ARG A 38 -4.77 -7.62 5.34
CA ARG A 38 -3.61 -8.40 5.82
C ARG A 38 -2.30 -7.98 5.15
N ILE A 39 -2.01 -6.67 5.16
CA ILE A 39 -0.77 -6.12 4.60
C ILE A 39 0.02 -5.31 5.64
N LYS A 40 1.30 -5.10 5.37
CA LYS A 40 2.17 -4.15 6.07
C LYS A 40 3.02 -3.36 5.08
N PRO A 41 3.10 -2.02 5.19
CA PRO A 41 2.24 -1.16 6.00
C PRO A 41 0.82 -1.08 5.41
N GLY A 42 -0.13 -0.49 6.15
CA GLY A 42 -1.47 -0.21 5.61
C GLY A 42 -2.61 -1.13 6.07
N GLN A 43 -2.42 -1.90 7.15
CA GLN A 43 -3.48 -2.76 7.70
C GLN A 43 -4.81 -2.04 7.94
N HIS A 44 -4.78 -0.79 8.41
CA HIS A 44 -5.96 -0.01 8.77
C HIS A 44 -6.50 0.75 7.56
N LEU A 45 -7.32 0.08 6.77
CA LEU A 45 -8.03 0.61 5.60
C LEU A 45 -9.52 0.30 5.76
N MET A 46 -10.39 1.18 5.28
CA MET A 46 -11.81 0.90 5.18
C MET A 46 -12.33 1.26 3.79
N VAL A 47 -13.17 0.40 3.22
CA VAL A 47 -13.87 0.68 1.97
C VAL A 47 -15.35 0.43 2.16
N ALA A 48 -16.15 1.41 1.75
CA ALA A 48 -17.60 1.35 1.74
C ALA A 48 -18.15 1.84 0.39
N ARG A 49 -19.41 1.53 0.11
CA ARG A 49 -20.10 1.90 -1.13
C ARG A 49 -21.47 2.49 -0.81
N ARG A 50 -21.85 3.58 -1.48
CA ARG A 50 -23.17 4.22 -1.38
C ARG A 50 -23.74 4.46 -2.78
N GLY A 51 -24.61 3.56 -3.24
CA GLY A 51 -25.00 3.50 -4.65
C GLY A 51 -23.76 3.27 -5.52
N ASP A 52 -23.48 4.18 -6.46
CA ASP A 52 -22.28 4.09 -7.32
C ASP A 52 -21.03 4.78 -6.76
N GLN A 53 -21.15 5.45 -5.61
CA GLN A 53 -20.02 6.13 -4.97
C GLN A 53 -19.24 5.18 -4.06
N PHE A 54 -17.91 5.23 -4.15
CA PHE A 54 -17.02 4.58 -3.19
C PHE A 54 -16.52 5.56 -2.14
N ILE A 55 -16.41 5.09 -0.90
CA ILE A 55 -15.80 5.82 0.22
C ILE A 55 -14.61 4.99 0.69
N VAL A 56 -13.40 5.53 0.54
CA VAL A 56 -12.15 4.88 0.91
C VAL A 56 -11.49 5.70 2.01
N ALA A 57 -11.27 5.08 3.16
CA ALA A 57 -10.64 5.75 4.29
C ALA A 57 -9.29 5.10 4.59
N LEU A 58 -8.24 5.84 4.30
CA LEU A 58 -6.84 5.41 4.30
C LEU A 58 -6.20 5.61 5.68
N PRO A 59 -5.13 4.85 6.00
CA PRO A 59 -4.32 5.08 7.19
C PRO A 59 -3.82 6.53 7.31
N GLY A 60 -3.67 7.03 8.54
CA GLY A 60 -3.16 8.39 8.78
C GLY A 60 -1.67 8.59 8.51
N PHE A 61 -0.86 7.51 8.58
CA PHE A 61 0.56 7.61 8.27
C PHE A 61 0.79 7.67 6.75
N ALA A 62 1.55 8.66 6.29
CA ALA A 62 1.76 8.92 4.86
C ALA A 62 2.32 7.71 4.09
N TYR A 63 3.28 6.97 4.65
CA TYR A 63 3.79 5.75 4.00
C TYR A 63 2.70 4.68 3.87
N SER A 64 1.96 4.40 4.95
CA SER A 64 0.82 3.47 4.91
C SER A 64 -0.25 3.91 3.91
N SER A 65 -0.61 5.20 3.92
CA SER A 65 -1.60 5.80 3.02
C SER A 65 -1.18 5.67 1.55
N THR A 66 0.11 5.92 1.26
CA THR A 66 0.68 5.77 -0.09
C THR A 66 0.56 4.32 -0.57
N VAL A 67 0.98 3.36 0.25
CA VAL A 67 0.88 1.94 -0.08
C VAL A 67 -0.58 1.53 -0.31
N THR A 68 -1.51 1.94 0.55
CA THR A 68 -2.94 1.61 0.37
C THR A 68 -3.57 2.33 -0.82
N THR A 69 -3.11 3.53 -1.17
CA THR A 69 -3.58 4.24 -2.36
C THR A 69 -3.21 3.46 -3.61
N LEU A 70 -1.95 3.05 -3.71
CA LEU A 70 -1.47 2.22 -4.81
C LEU A 70 -2.23 0.89 -4.86
N LEU A 71 -2.40 0.19 -3.74
CA LEU A 71 -2.98 -1.15 -3.75
C LEU A 71 -4.51 -1.20 -3.87
N TYR A 72 -5.24 -0.13 -3.55
CA TYR A 72 -6.72 -0.17 -3.50
C TYR A 72 -7.39 0.97 -4.27
N VAL A 73 -6.89 2.20 -4.17
CA VAL A 73 -7.51 3.36 -4.83
C VAL A 73 -7.16 3.40 -6.31
N VAL A 74 -5.90 3.18 -6.68
CA VAL A 74 -5.46 3.18 -8.08
C VAL A 74 -6.14 2.07 -8.91
N PRO A 75 -6.22 0.80 -8.45
CA PRO A 75 -7.01 -0.23 -9.13
C PRO A 75 -8.49 0.11 -9.25
N LEU A 76 -9.08 0.74 -8.22
CA LEU A 76 -10.48 1.16 -8.25
C LEU A 76 -10.71 2.22 -9.32
N ILE A 77 -9.85 3.24 -9.41
CA ILE A 77 -9.90 4.27 -10.46
C ILE A 77 -9.76 3.63 -11.84
N ALA A 78 -8.76 2.76 -12.02
CA ALA A 78 -8.53 2.07 -13.29
C ALA A 78 -9.77 1.26 -13.71
N LYS A 79 -10.41 0.56 -12.77
CA LYS A 79 -11.63 -0.22 -13.02
C LYS A 79 -12.81 0.67 -13.41
N LEU A 80 -13.03 1.78 -12.71
CA LEU A 80 -14.11 2.74 -13.06
C LEU A 80 -13.89 3.40 -14.42
N GLN A 81 -12.64 3.57 -14.84
CA GLN A 81 -12.28 4.10 -16.16
C GLN A 81 -12.22 3.03 -17.26
N ASN A 82 -12.48 1.75 -16.96
CA ASN A 82 -12.28 0.62 -17.87
C ASN A 82 -10.86 0.57 -18.47
N ARG A 83 -9.84 0.86 -17.65
CA ARG A 83 -8.42 0.84 -18.02
C ARG A 83 -7.67 -0.31 -17.36
N SER A 84 -6.52 -0.66 -17.92
CA SER A 84 -5.58 -1.57 -17.29
C SER A 84 -4.99 -0.97 -16.02
N LEU A 85 -4.58 -1.82 -15.08
CA LEU A 85 -3.90 -1.40 -13.86
C LEU A 85 -2.57 -0.70 -14.22
N PRO A 86 -2.33 0.55 -13.76
CA PRO A 86 -1.11 1.28 -14.11
C PRO A 86 0.08 0.96 -13.20
N ILE A 87 -0.04 -0.01 -12.30
CA ILE A 87 1.05 -0.40 -11.38
C ILE A 87 1.82 -1.55 -12.00
N GLU A 88 3.04 -1.25 -12.42
CA GLU A 88 3.96 -2.21 -12.99
C GLU A 88 4.68 -2.99 -11.89
N LYS A 89 4.74 -4.32 -12.07
CA LYS A 89 5.53 -5.23 -11.24
C LYS A 89 6.75 -5.67 -12.02
N VAL A 90 7.91 -5.60 -11.39
CA VAL A 90 9.17 -6.04 -12.00
C VAL A 90 9.87 -7.05 -11.11
N ARG A 91 10.62 -7.94 -11.74
CA ARG A 91 11.58 -8.82 -11.06
C ARG A 91 12.87 -8.05 -10.88
N ALA A 92 13.44 -8.13 -9.69
CA ALA A 92 14.70 -7.47 -9.35
C ALA A 92 15.58 -8.39 -8.49
N VAL A 93 16.88 -8.16 -8.49
CA VAL A 93 17.84 -8.92 -7.68
C VAL A 93 18.23 -8.12 -6.45
N LEU A 94 18.24 -8.78 -5.28
CA LEU A 94 18.67 -8.18 -4.01
C LEU A 94 20.19 -7.94 -3.99
N ASP A 95 20.59 -6.74 -3.59
CA ASP A 95 21.99 -6.34 -3.40
C ASP A 95 22.47 -6.67 -1.96
N GLU A 96 21.52 -6.85 -1.04
CA GLU A 96 21.74 -7.17 0.37
C GLU A 96 20.59 -8.03 0.93
N PRO A 97 20.78 -8.77 2.05
CA PRO A 97 19.74 -9.61 2.63
C PRO A 97 18.48 -8.82 3.03
N PHE A 98 17.31 -9.36 2.72
CA PHE A 98 16.02 -8.83 3.14
C PHE A 98 15.46 -9.65 4.31
N VAL A 99 15.19 -8.97 5.44
CA VAL A 99 14.56 -9.60 6.61
C VAL A 99 13.07 -9.32 6.60
N LYS A 100 12.26 -10.37 6.45
CA LYS A 100 10.80 -10.29 6.61
C LYS A 100 10.45 -10.18 8.10
N ARG A 101 9.50 -9.31 8.47
CA ARG A 101 9.22 -8.93 9.87
C ARG A 101 7.77 -9.11 10.30
N ALA A 102 6.87 -9.47 9.41
CA ALA A 102 5.44 -9.59 9.62
C ALA A 102 4.93 -10.88 9.03
N LYS A 103 3.99 -11.51 9.74
CA LYS A 103 3.22 -12.67 9.26
C LYS A 103 2.08 -12.23 8.32
N LYS A 104 2.40 -11.33 7.40
CA LYS A 104 1.47 -10.63 6.48
C LYS A 104 2.19 -10.38 5.16
N ALA A 105 1.44 -10.01 4.14
CA ALA A 105 2.03 -9.49 2.91
C ALA A 105 2.76 -8.18 3.24
N GLU A 106 4.02 -8.05 2.85
CA GLU A 106 4.81 -6.84 3.08
C GLU A 106 5.08 -6.09 1.79
N PHE A 107 4.97 -4.77 1.87
CA PHE A 107 5.30 -3.82 0.81
C PHE A 107 6.37 -2.87 1.34
N THR A 108 7.61 -3.35 1.35
CA THR A 108 8.74 -2.66 1.97
C THR A 108 9.37 -1.67 1.00
N ALA A 109 9.46 -0.41 1.40
CA ALA A 109 10.12 0.62 0.60
C ALA A 109 11.60 0.26 0.41
N CYS A 110 12.01 0.15 -0.84
CA CYS A 110 13.37 -0.14 -1.26
C CYS A 110 13.82 0.89 -2.30
N ASN A 111 15.12 0.96 -2.55
CA ASN A 111 15.65 1.63 -3.73
C ASN A 111 15.61 0.64 -4.89
N LEU A 112 15.00 1.03 -6.00
CA LEU A 112 14.93 0.25 -7.22
C LEU A 112 15.74 0.96 -8.30
N ARG A 113 16.77 0.30 -8.84
CA ARG A 113 17.63 0.84 -9.90
C ARG A 113 17.68 -0.12 -11.08
N LEU A 114 17.77 0.41 -12.29
CA LEU A 114 18.06 -0.38 -13.49
C LEU A 114 19.55 -0.28 -13.78
N VAL A 115 20.28 -1.39 -13.72
CA VAL A 115 21.72 -1.48 -13.96
C VAL A 115 21.96 -2.57 -15.00
N ASP A 116 22.57 -2.21 -16.13
CA ASP A 116 22.86 -3.13 -17.25
C ASP A 116 21.65 -3.96 -17.71
N GLY A 117 20.46 -3.35 -17.70
CA GLY A 117 19.20 -3.99 -18.10
C GLY A 117 18.55 -4.87 -17.02
N LEU A 118 19.16 -4.97 -15.83
CA LEU A 118 18.65 -5.73 -14.70
C LEU A 118 18.20 -4.80 -13.57
N TYR A 119 17.01 -5.05 -13.01
CA TYR A 119 16.60 -4.34 -11.81
C TYR A 119 17.36 -4.84 -10.58
N ARG A 120 17.88 -3.90 -9.79
CA ARG A 120 18.66 -4.12 -8.57
C ARG A 120 17.98 -3.42 -7.41
N VAL A 121 18.00 -4.05 -6.24
CA VAL A 121 17.29 -3.58 -5.05
C VAL A 121 18.22 -3.51 -3.85
N ASP A 122 18.20 -2.37 -3.16
CA ASP A 122 18.77 -2.24 -1.81
C ASP A 122 17.88 -1.40 -0.89
N PHE A 123 18.33 -1.22 0.34
CA PHE A 123 17.69 -0.46 1.41
C PHE A 123 18.61 0.66 1.92
N GLN A 124 19.60 1.10 1.12
CA GLN A 124 20.51 2.17 1.52
C GLN A 124 19.73 3.44 1.88
N GLY A 125 19.96 3.95 3.10
CA GLY A 125 19.26 5.13 3.62
C GLY A 125 17.80 4.89 4.01
N LYS A 126 17.26 3.68 3.82
CA LYS A 126 15.95 3.27 4.34
C LYS A 126 16.09 2.84 5.79
N LYS A 127 15.16 3.27 6.63
CA LYS A 127 15.15 2.96 8.07
C LYS A 127 14.11 1.89 8.37
N VAL A 128 14.49 0.97 9.25
CA VAL A 128 13.59 -0.04 9.81
C VAL A 128 12.76 0.60 10.92
N GLY A 129 11.44 0.36 10.93
CA GLY A 129 10.60 0.79 12.04
C GLY A 129 9.16 1.05 11.65
N THR A 130 8.66 2.21 12.06
CA THR A 130 7.26 2.62 11.91
C THR A 130 6.94 3.19 10.53
N SER A 131 5.69 3.05 10.10
CA SER A 131 5.15 3.71 8.90
C SER A 131 5.17 5.24 8.97
N ALA A 132 5.52 5.84 10.10
CA ALA A 132 5.72 7.28 10.21
C ALA A 132 7.02 7.76 9.52
N ILE A 133 7.94 6.85 9.16
CA ILE A 133 9.23 7.22 8.56
C ILE A 133 9.06 7.50 7.06
N LEU A 134 8.56 8.70 6.74
CA LEU A 134 8.31 9.12 5.35
C LEU A 134 9.60 9.23 4.52
N THR A 135 10.76 9.43 5.15
CA THR A 135 12.05 9.51 4.44
C THR A 135 12.37 8.24 3.65
N ASN A 136 11.76 7.10 3.98
CA ASN A 136 11.89 5.87 3.20
C ASN A 136 11.30 5.99 1.79
N MET A 137 10.37 6.92 1.57
CA MET A 137 9.72 7.17 0.28
C MET A 137 10.48 8.16 -0.61
N LEU A 138 11.68 8.59 -0.22
CA LEU A 138 12.52 9.50 -1.02
C LEU A 138 13.45 8.74 -1.97
N GLY A 139 13.72 9.31 -3.15
CA GLY A 139 14.65 8.75 -4.15
C GLY A 139 13.96 7.79 -5.13
N PRO A 140 14.72 6.88 -5.79
CA PRO A 140 14.18 5.94 -6.76
C PRO A 140 13.47 4.77 -6.04
N VAL A 141 12.27 5.02 -5.53
CA VAL A 141 11.60 4.09 -4.61
C VAL A 141 10.76 3.05 -5.34
N GLY A 142 10.91 1.80 -4.92
CA GLY A 142 9.96 0.72 -5.19
C GLY A 142 9.37 0.15 -3.90
N LEU A 143 8.36 -0.70 -4.02
CA LEU A 143 7.88 -1.53 -2.91
C LEU A 143 8.23 -2.98 -3.18
N LEU A 144 9.22 -3.51 -2.45
CA LEU A 144 9.49 -4.94 -2.44
C LEU A 144 8.29 -5.66 -1.84
N TYR A 145 7.71 -6.57 -2.62
CA TYR A 145 6.60 -7.42 -2.22
C TYR A 145 7.12 -8.76 -1.66
N THR A 146 6.61 -9.15 -0.49
CA THR A 146 6.65 -10.54 -0.04
C THR A 146 5.26 -10.98 0.39
N SER A 147 4.86 -12.19 0.01
CA SER A 147 3.59 -12.81 0.40
C SER A 147 3.58 -13.24 1.86
N GLU A 148 2.43 -13.70 2.38
CA GLU A 148 2.31 -14.15 3.77
C GLU A 148 3.15 -15.40 4.09
N GLU A 149 3.36 -16.25 3.09
CA GLU A 149 4.03 -17.56 3.20
C GLU A 149 5.55 -17.46 2.98
N GLU A 150 6.03 -16.40 2.33
CA GLU A 150 7.45 -16.18 2.11
C GLU A 150 8.18 -15.79 3.40
N GLY A 151 9.49 -16.06 3.44
CA GLY A 151 10.39 -15.69 4.53
C GLY A 151 11.31 -14.53 4.19
N SER A 152 12.35 -14.37 5.02
CA SER A 152 13.53 -13.57 4.66
C SER A 152 14.22 -14.13 3.42
N LYS A 153 14.95 -13.28 2.71
CA LYS A 153 15.68 -13.62 1.48
C LYS A 153 17.13 -13.15 1.58
N ASP A 154 18.03 -13.91 0.98
CA ASP A 154 19.45 -13.62 0.91
C ASP A 154 19.79 -12.68 -0.26
N ALA A 155 20.99 -12.09 -0.21
CA ALA A 155 21.50 -11.30 -1.32
C ALA A 155 21.66 -12.18 -2.57
N GLY A 156 21.35 -11.62 -3.74
CA GLY A 156 21.35 -12.33 -5.01
C GLY A 156 20.04 -13.04 -5.36
N GLU A 157 19.09 -13.16 -4.42
CA GLU A 157 17.76 -13.70 -4.72
C GLU A 157 16.91 -12.73 -5.56
N GLU A 158 16.02 -13.30 -6.37
CA GLU A 158 15.01 -12.55 -7.13
C GLU A 158 13.81 -12.20 -6.25
N VAL A 159 13.33 -10.96 -6.40
CA VAL A 159 12.19 -10.40 -5.69
C VAL A 159 11.25 -9.69 -6.64
N GLU A 160 9.96 -9.67 -6.29
CA GLU A 160 8.98 -8.84 -6.98
C GLU A 160 8.95 -7.45 -6.35
N VAL A 161 8.99 -6.41 -7.19
CA VAL A 161 8.93 -5.01 -6.77
C VAL A 161 7.82 -4.30 -7.54
N LEU A 162 6.97 -3.59 -6.82
CA LEU A 162 6.03 -2.65 -7.43
C LEU A 162 6.77 -1.34 -7.70
N LYS A 163 6.77 -0.90 -8.96
CA LYS A 163 7.32 0.40 -9.35
C LYS A 163 6.43 1.52 -8.84
N ILE A 164 7.03 2.51 -8.19
CA ILE A 164 6.36 3.75 -7.82
C ILE A 164 7.01 4.85 -8.67
N LEU A 165 6.31 5.24 -9.74
CA LEU A 165 6.65 6.32 -10.68
C LEU A 165 8.13 6.39 -11.10
#